data_AF-A0A3D0XCM3-F1
#
_entry.id   AF-A0A3D0XCM3-F1
#
_cell.length_a   1.000
_cell.length_b   1.000
_cell.length_c   1.000
_cell.angle_alpha   90.00
_cell.angle_beta   90.00
_cell.angle_gamma   90.00
#
_symmetry.space_group_name_H-M   'P 1'
#
loop_
_entity.id
_entity.type
_entity.pdbx_description
1 polymer ?
#
loop_
_entity_poly.entity_id
_entity_poly.type
_entity_poly.pdbx_seq_one_letter_code
_entity_poly.pdbx_strand_id
1 'polypeptide(L)'
;MCETVQYDFHYSDLSGVLERGFFMKNVKLLQKMTESAVMIALATILSLIKVIDMPYGGSVTFASMLPLIIIAYRYGFPWGALTGFVYGLVQMLFGLNNLSYATSFGAAIAIILLDYLFAFAATSLGAVFRKMENAPTAMGCGALFACVVGYIFHVISGCTVWAGVSIPSSDGLVYSLAYNATYMLPETIITVIAAVYIALVIDFSKPKIAAAKKSDIPTASYILSGIAGLVLLAAITAVSILVFPNLQDAETGDFAITGIANTNFTTLLIVAIVAIVIIAALLIAKKVLTSNSNKSKNA
;
A
#
# COMPACT_ATOMS: atom_id res chain seq x y z
N MET A 1 -24.04 48.26 -55.08
CA MET A 1 -24.64 47.66 -53.87
C MET A 1 -23.85 46.39 -53.57
N CYS A 2 -22.81 46.51 -52.74
CA CYS A 2 -22.03 45.36 -52.27
C CYS A 2 -21.54 45.75 -50.87
N GLU A 3 -22.31 45.41 -49.84
CA GLU A 3 -21.87 45.51 -48.45
C GLU A 3 -21.16 44.21 -48.09
N THR A 4 -19.86 44.32 -47.86
CA THR A 4 -19.05 43.31 -47.18
C THR A 4 -19.50 43.20 -45.73
N VAL A 5 -20.14 42.08 -45.39
CA VAL A 5 -20.40 41.68 -43.99
C VAL A 5 -19.06 41.29 -43.37
N GLN A 6 -18.50 42.20 -42.58
CA GLN A 6 -17.31 41.98 -41.78
C GLN A 6 -17.73 41.17 -40.54
N TYR A 7 -17.42 39.88 -40.53
CA TYR A 7 -17.56 39.05 -39.33
C TYR A 7 -16.49 39.46 -38.30
N ASP A 8 -16.83 40.42 -37.44
CA ASP A 8 -16.03 40.79 -36.28
C ASP A 8 -16.17 39.71 -35.19
N PHE A 9 -15.43 38.60 -35.33
CA PHE A 9 -15.31 37.62 -34.27
C PHE A 9 -14.40 38.20 -33.18
N HIS A 10 -15.03 38.80 -32.17
CA HIS A 10 -14.42 39.56 -31.09
C HIS A 10 -13.20 38.86 -30.43
N TYR A 11 -12.02 39.45 -30.58
CA TYR A 11 -10.76 39.04 -29.93
C TYR A 11 -10.85 39.03 -28.38
N SER A 12 -11.79 39.81 -27.81
CA SER A 12 -12.08 39.90 -26.37
C SER A 12 -12.77 38.66 -25.79
N ASP A 13 -13.48 37.90 -26.61
CA ASP A 13 -14.12 36.65 -26.17
C ASP A 13 -13.11 35.50 -26.12
N LEU A 14 -12.18 35.47 -27.09
CA LEU A 14 -11.12 34.47 -27.12
C LEU A 14 -10.13 34.65 -25.96
N SER A 15 -9.76 35.89 -25.62
CA SER A 15 -8.92 36.16 -24.44
C SER A 15 -9.62 35.76 -23.14
N GLY A 16 -10.92 36.06 -23.00
CA GLY A 16 -11.71 35.66 -21.83
C GLY A 16 -11.91 34.14 -21.70
N VAL A 17 -11.98 33.41 -22.83
CA VAL A 17 -12.03 31.94 -22.84
C VAL A 17 -10.67 31.34 -22.49
N LEU A 18 -9.57 31.90 -23.02
CA LEU A 18 -8.20 31.48 -22.71
C LEU A 18 -7.85 31.73 -21.24
N GLU A 19 -8.20 32.89 -20.69
CA GLU A 19 -8.00 33.23 -19.28
C GLU A 19 -8.81 32.28 -18.37
N ARG A 20 -10.08 32.01 -18.70
CA ARG A 20 -10.89 31.03 -17.97
C ARG A 20 -10.31 29.62 -18.04
N GLY A 21 -9.80 29.20 -19.20
CA GLY A 21 -9.13 27.92 -19.37
C GLY A 21 -7.86 27.82 -18.52
N PHE A 22 -7.03 28.86 -18.52
CA PHE A 22 -5.82 28.97 -17.70
C PHE A 22 -6.15 28.95 -16.20
N PHE A 23 -7.12 29.76 -15.77
CA PHE A 23 -7.58 29.81 -14.39
C PHE A 23 -8.09 28.44 -13.91
N MET A 24 -8.94 27.77 -14.70
CA MET A 24 -9.48 26.46 -14.35
C MET A 24 -8.41 25.37 -14.30
N LYS A 25 -7.38 25.44 -15.15
CA LYS A 25 -6.22 24.53 -15.10
C LYS A 25 -5.45 24.73 -13.78
N ASN A 26 -5.23 25.97 -13.36
CA ASN A 26 -4.54 26.30 -12.11
C ASN A 26 -5.34 25.85 -10.88
N VAL A 27 -6.66 26.02 -10.87
CA VAL A 27 -7.52 25.55 -9.76
C VAL A 27 -7.45 24.03 -9.61
N LYS A 28 -7.54 23.28 -10.73
CA LYS A 28 -7.42 21.81 -10.70
C LYS A 28 -6.05 21.35 -10.23
N LEU A 29 -4.99 22.05 -10.63
CA LEU A 29 -3.62 21.76 -10.18
C LEU A 29 -3.48 22.02 -8.67
N LEU A 30 -3.97 23.16 -8.20
CA LEU A 30 -3.95 23.53 -6.79
C LEU A 30 -4.71 22.51 -5.95
N GLN A 31 -5.89 22.08 -6.39
CA GLN A 31 -6.65 21.03 -5.72
C GLN A 31 -5.85 19.73 -5.60
N LYS A 32 -5.21 19.28 -6.69
CA LYS A 32 -4.36 18.07 -6.66
C LYS A 32 -3.22 18.20 -5.67
N MET A 33 -2.54 19.33 -5.65
CA MET A 33 -1.43 19.59 -4.73
C MET A 33 -1.89 19.58 -3.27
N THR A 34 -2.98 20.29 -2.97
CA THR A 34 -3.53 20.36 -1.61
C THR A 34 -4.02 18.99 -1.12
N GLU A 35 -4.78 18.26 -1.94
CA GLU A 35 -5.23 16.91 -1.58
C GLU A 35 -4.05 15.96 -1.36
N SER A 36 -3.00 16.05 -2.19
CA SER A 36 -1.80 15.22 -2.04
C SER A 36 -1.02 15.58 -0.77
N ALA A 37 -0.86 16.87 -0.46
CA ALA A 37 -0.20 17.33 0.76
C ALA A 37 -0.93 16.87 2.03
N VAL A 38 -2.27 16.95 2.05
CA VAL A 38 -3.10 16.45 3.15
C VAL A 38 -2.96 14.94 3.31
N MET A 39 -2.94 14.19 2.20
CA MET A 39 -2.77 12.74 2.22
C MET A 39 -1.36 12.31 2.65
N ILE A 40 -0.32 13.06 2.28
CA ILE A 40 1.05 12.87 2.78
C ILE A 40 1.10 13.09 4.30
N ALA A 41 0.48 14.16 4.80
CA ALA A 41 0.41 14.44 6.24
C ALA A 41 -0.33 13.31 6.98
N LEU A 42 -1.46 12.86 6.44
CA LEU A 42 -2.21 11.72 7.00
C LEU A 42 -1.38 10.43 6.98
N ALA A 43 -0.75 10.10 5.85
CA ALA A 43 0.13 8.92 5.74
C ALA A 43 1.29 8.98 6.74
N THR A 44 1.80 10.19 7.02
CA THR A 44 2.87 10.39 8.01
C THR A 44 2.36 10.13 9.41
N ILE A 45 1.20 10.68 9.78
CA ILE A 45 0.59 10.41 11.10
C ILE A 45 0.33 8.90 11.28
N LEU A 46 -0.19 8.24 10.25
CA LEU A 46 -0.44 6.80 10.27
C LEU A 46 0.85 5.97 10.36
N SER A 47 1.97 6.43 9.79
CA SER A 47 3.26 5.73 9.89
C SER A 47 3.93 5.88 11.26
N LEU A 48 3.58 6.90 12.04
CA LEU A 48 4.02 7.05 13.42
C LEU A 48 3.30 6.07 14.37
N ILE A 49 2.10 5.60 14.01
CA ILE A 49 1.35 4.61 14.79
C ILE A 49 1.81 3.22 14.36
N LYS A 50 2.91 2.75 14.97
CA LYS A 50 3.49 1.44 14.70
C LYS A 50 2.91 0.37 15.64
N VAL A 51 2.38 -0.69 15.04
CA VAL A 51 1.94 -1.90 15.74
C VAL A 51 3.12 -2.83 15.99
N ILE A 52 4.04 -2.91 15.03
CA ILE A 52 5.29 -3.67 15.10
C ILE A 52 6.39 -2.80 14.50
N ASP A 53 7.56 -2.73 15.14
CA ASP A 53 8.75 -2.03 14.63
C ASP A 53 9.92 -3.00 14.61
N MET A 54 10.56 -3.16 13.46
CA MET A 54 11.60 -4.15 13.25
C MET A 54 13.00 -3.55 13.50
N PRO A 55 13.95 -4.33 14.05
CA PRO A 55 15.23 -3.80 14.55
C PRO A 55 16.11 -3.18 13.45
N TYR A 56 16.04 -3.68 12.22
CA TYR A 56 16.83 -3.19 11.08
C TYR A 56 15.95 -2.44 10.07
N GLY A 57 14.89 -1.79 10.56
CA GLY A 57 13.93 -1.09 9.74
C GLY A 57 12.81 -1.99 9.22
N GLY A 58 11.74 -1.34 8.76
CA GLY A 58 10.44 -1.97 8.48
C GLY A 58 9.51 -1.88 9.69
N SER A 59 8.24 -1.60 9.43
CA SER A 59 7.23 -1.49 10.49
C SER A 59 5.85 -1.87 9.97
N VAL A 60 5.02 -2.40 10.84
CA VAL A 60 3.59 -2.58 10.61
C VAL A 60 2.88 -1.37 11.18
N THR A 61 2.23 -0.61 10.33
CA THR A 61 1.59 0.68 10.62
C THR A 61 0.07 0.58 10.53
N PHE A 62 -0.64 1.66 10.85
CA PHE A 62 -2.09 1.73 10.69
C PHE A 62 -2.50 2.08 9.24
N ALA A 63 -2.11 1.26 8.26
CA ALA A 63 -2.33 1.45 6.83
C ALA A 63 -1.74 2.76 6.27
N SER A 64 -0.49 3.10 6.63
CA SER A 64 0.16 4.35 6.19
C SER A 64 0.31 4.48 4.67
N MET A 65 0.30 3.36 3.94
CA MET A 65 0.35 3.35 2.47
C MET A 65 -0.98 3.75 1.82
N LEU A 66 -2.10 3.62 2.54
CA LEU A 66 -3.45 3.83 1.99
C LEU A 66 -3.68 5.26 1.44
N PRO A 67 -3.32 6.35 2.14
CA PRO A 67 -3.52 7.70 1.59
C PRO A 67 -2.81 7.93 0.25
N LEU A 68 -1.63 7.32 0.05
CA LEU A 68 -0.90 7.40 -1.22
C LEU A 68 -1.63 6.64 -2.33
N ILE A 69 -2.11 5.43 -2.01
CA ILE A 69 -2.90 4.60 -2.92
C ILE A 69 -4.19 5.35 -3.34
N ILE A 70 -4.85 6.05 -2.41
CA ILE A 70 -6.03 6.88 -2.70
C ILE A 70 -5.69 7.99 -3.71
N ILE A 71 -4.57 8.70 -3.52
CA ILE A 71 -4.13 9.75 -4.46
C ILE A 71 -3.80 9.17 -5.83
N ALA A 72 -3.10 8.03 -5.88
CA ALA A 72 -2.78 7.35 -7.12
C ALA A 72 -4.05 6.87 -7.84
N TYR A 73 -5.01 6.31 -7.11
CA TYR A 73 -6.31 5.89 -7.65
C TYR A 73 -7.08 7.08 -8.25
N ARG A 74 -7.07 8.22 -7.57
CA ARG A 74 -7.80 9.44 -7.96
C ARG A 74 -7.15 10.17 -9.14
N TYR A 75 -5.85 10.41 -9.10
CA TYR A 75 -5.13 11.24 -10.08
C TYR A 75 -4.24 10.46 -11.05
N GLY A 76 -4.12 9.15 -10.88
CA GLY A 76 -3.41 8.24 -11.77
C GLY A 76 -1.94 8.09 -11.39
N PHE A 77 -1.29 7.14 -12.06
CA PHE A 77 0.09 6.75 -11.76
C PHE A 77 1.09 7.93 -11.73
N PRO A 78 1.15 8.84 -12.72
CA PRO A 78 2.20 9.87 -12.72
C PRO A 78 2.11 10.83 -11.52
N TRP A 79 0.89 11.23 -11.17
CA TRP A 79 0.66 12.12 -10.03
C TRP A 79 0.80 11.40 -8.69
N GLY A 80 0.32 10.16 -8.63
CA GLY A 80 0.56 9.28 -7.49
C GLY A 80 2.05 9.10 -7.23
N ALA A 81 2.84 8.78 -8.26
CA ALA A 81 4.27 8.50 -8.14
C ALA A 81 5.02 9.71 -7.58
N LEU A 82 4.68 10.93 -8.04
CA LEU A 82 5.21 12.16 -7.45
C LEU A 82 4.82 12.29 -5.97
N THR A 83 3.56 12.01 -5.63
CA THR A 83 3.08 12.07 -4.24
C THR A 83 3.80 11.06 -3.35
N GLY A 84 3.98 9.82 -3.82
CA GLY A 84 4.72 8.77 -3.14
C GLY A 84 6.21 9.09 -3.01
N PHE A 85 6.82 9.72 -4.03
CA PHE A 85 8.19 10.20 -3.96
C PHE A 85 8.37 11.26 -2.86
N VAL A 86 7.48 12.27 -2.80
CA VAL A 86 7.51 13.29 -1.75
C VAL A 86 7.27 12.68 -0.38
N TYR A 87 6.35 11.73 -0.26
CA TYR A 87 6.17 10.98 0.98
C TYR A 87 7.43 10.22 1.37
N GLY A 88 8.13 9.60 0.42
CA GLY A 88 9.40 8.93 0.69
C GLY A 88 10.48 9.87 1.22
N LEU A 89 10.56 11.10 0.72
CA LEU A 89 11.42 12.13 1.31
C LEU A 89 11.04 12.43 2.77
N VAL A 90 9.74 12.54 3.07
CA VAL A 90 9.26 12.74 4.44
C VAL A 90 9.61 11.56 5.33
N GLN A 91 9.37 10.32 4.90
CA GLN A 91 9.71 9.12 5.67
C GLN A 91 11.21 8.97 5.88
N MET A 92 12.03 9.39 4.91
CA MET A 92 13.48 9.40 5.06
C MET A 92 13.93 10.31 6.22
N LEU A 93 13.27 11.45 6.46
CA LEU A 93 13.58 12.33 7.60
C LEU A 93 13.34 11.63 8.95
N PHE A 94 12.27 10.83 9.06
CA PHE A 94 11.98 10.04 10.26
C PHE A 94 12.84 8.76 10.36
N GLY A 95 13.35 8.28 9.22
CA GLY A 95 14.15 7.07 9.09
C GLY A 95 15.65 7.28 8.95
N LEU A 96 16.16 8.49 9.22
CA LEU A 96 17.59 8.85 9.03
C LEU A 96 18.55 7.89 9.76
N ASN A 97 18.13 7.33 10.90
CA ASN A 97 18.93 6.35 11.64
C ASN A 97 19.31 5.14 10.79
N ASN A 98 18.48 4.73 9.82
CA ASN A 98 18.77 3.61 8.94
C ASN A 98 19.98 3.88 8.04
N LEU A 99 20.27 5.15 7.73
CA LEU A 99 21.40 5.54 6.92
C LEU A 99 22.74 5.35 7.66
N SER A 100 22.72 5.25 9.00
CA SER A 100 23.92 4.95 9.78
C SER A 100 24.45 3.54 9.55
N TYR A 101 23.61 2.62 9.06
CA TYR A 101 24.00 1.26 8.70
C TYR A 101 24.64 1.17 7.30
N ALA A 102 24.72 2.27 6.55
CA ALA A 102 25.33 2.27 5.23
C ALA A 102 26.85 2.02 5.32
N THR A 103 27.28 0.88 4.78
CA THR A 103 28.70 0.47 4.77
C THR A 103 29.54 1.18 3.70
N SER A 104 28.89 1.90 2.78
CA SER A 104 29.53 2.68 1.71
C SER A 104 28.62 3.79 1.19
N PHE A 105 29.17 4.73 0.42
CA PHE A 105 28.38 5.75 -0.26
C PHE A 105 27.35 5.16 -1.23
N GLY A 106 27.70 4.07 -1.93
CA GLY A 106 26.78 3.34 -2.80
C GLY A 106 25.62 2.71 -2.03
N ALA A 107 25.91 2.11 -0.87
CA ALA A 107 24.90 1.56 0.04
C ALA A 107 23.94 2.66 0.56
N ALA A 108 24.46 3.83 0.91
CA ALA A 108 23.63 4.96 1.35
C ALA A 108 22.67 5.42 0.23
N ILE A 109 23.14 5.53 -1.01
CA ILE A 109 22.29 5.85 -2.16
C ILE A 109 21.24 4.77 -2.38
N ALA A 110 21.64 3.49 -2.30
CA ALA A 110 20.72 2.37 -2.48
C ALA A 110 19.62 2.35 -1.41
N ILE A 111 19.93 2.61 -0.14
CA ILE A 111 18.91 2.75 0.93
C ILE A 111 17.94 3.89 0.60
N ILE A 112 18.45 5.07 0.26
CA ILE A 112 17.60 6.23 -0.07
C ILE A 112 16.66 5.93 -1.24
N LEU A 113 17.19 5.33 -2.30
CA LEU A 113 16.41 5.06 -3.50
C LEU A 113 15.45 3.89 -3.30
N LEU A 114 15.91 2.76 -2.76
CA LEU A 114 15.13 1.52 -2.70
C LEU A 114 14.19 1.47 -1.50
N ASP A 115 14.62 1.90 -0.31
CA ASP A 115 13.78 1.80 0.90
C ASP A 115 12.84 2.99 1.08
N TYR A 116 13.15 4.13 0.46
CA TYR A 116 12.30 5.32 0.56
C TYR A 116 11.73 5.71 -0.80
N LEU A 117 12.51 6.30 -1.69
CA LEU A 117 11.95 7.03 -2.83
C LEU A 117 11.19 6.13 -3.81
N PHE A 118 11.80 5.05 -4.29
CA PHE A 118 11.20 4.14 -5.26
C PHE A 118 10.20 3.19 -4.62
N ALA A 119 10.44 2.67 -3.41
CA ALA A 119 9.43 1.90 -2.68
C ALA A 119 8.12 2.68 -2.58
N PHE A 120 8.15 3.92 -2.09
CA PHE A 120 6.94 4.72 -1.93
C PHE A 120 6.38 5.26 -3.26
N ALA A 121 7.20 5.68 -4.21
CA ALA A 121 6.70 6.09 -5.53
C ALA A 121 5.99 4.92 -6.26
N ALA A 122 6.54 3.71 -6.17
CA ALA A 122 6.01 2.53 -6.86
C ALA A 122 4.69 2.02 -6.28
N THR A 123 4.34 2.34 -5.03
CA THR A 123 3.00 2.10 -4.48
C THR A 123 1.88 2.68 -5.37
N SER A 124 2.20 3.72 -6.13
CA SER A 124 1.25 4.37 -7.03
C SER A 124 0.87 3.51 -8.24
N LEU A 125 1.57 2.41 -8.50
CA LEU A 125 1.20 1.42 -9.50
C LEU A 125 -0.13 0.72 -9.17
N GLY A 126 -0.60 0.78 -7.93
CA GLY A 126 -1.97 0.40 -7.56
C GLY A 126 -3.05 1.12 -8.40
N ALA A 127 -2.73 2.30 -8.96
CA ALA A 127 -3.60 3.04 -9.86
C ALA A 127 -3.97 2.28 -11.16
N VAL A 128 -3.26 1.21 -11.53
CA VAL A 128 -3.59 0.39 -12.71
C VAL A 128 -5.02 -0.18 -12.61
N PHE A 129 -5.49 -0.46 -11.40
CA PHE A 129 -6.81 -1.04 -11.14
C PHE A 129 -7.95 0.00 -11.10
N ARG A 130 -7.64 1.31 -11.22
CA ARG A 130 -8.64 2.40 -11.04
C ARG A 130 -9.82 2.41 -12.02
N LYS A 131 -9.73 1.63 -13.10
CA LYS A 131 -10.76 1.53 -14.14
C LYS A 131 -11.70 0.35 -13.95
N MET A 132 -11.48 -0.48 -12.92
CA MET A 132 -12.43 -1.53 -12.58
C MET A 132 -13.76 -0.91 -12.13
N GLU A 133 -14.87 -1.49 -12.59
CA GLU A 133 -16.22 -0.96 -12.30
C GLU A 133 -16.56 -0.98 -10.81
N ASN A 134 -16.05 -1.99 -10.11
CA ASN A 134 -16.29 -2.19 -8.69
C ASN A 134 -15.21 -1.49 -7.84
N ALA A 135 -15.50 -0.28 -7.36
CA ALA A 135 -14.53 0.53 -6.63
C ALA A 135 -13.88 -0.15 -5.40
N PRO A 136 -14.61 -0.88 -4.51
CA PRO A 136 -13.98 -1.61 -3.42
C PRO A 136 -12.99 -2.68 -3.89
N THR A 137 -13.34 -3.41 -4.95
CA THR A 137 -12.45 -4.42 -5.54
C THR A 137 -11.24 -3.76 -6.20
N ALA A 138 -11.47 -2.65 -6.91
CA ALA A 138 -10.42 -1.84 -7.55
C ALA A 138 -9.39 -1.37 -6.53
N MET A 139 -9.85 -0.82 -5.41
CA MET A 139 -9.01 -0.33 -4.31
C MET A 139 -8.29 -1.47 -3.59
N GLY A 140 -8.95 -2.60 -3.35
CA GLY A 140 -8.31 -3.78 -2.75
C GLY A 140 -7.21 -4.37 -3.63
N CYS A 141 -7.46 -4.55 -4.93
CA CYS A 141 -6.45 -5.01 -5.88
C CYS A 141 -5.31 -4.00 -6.05
N GLY A 142 -5.64 -2.70 -6.09
CA GLY A 142 -4.67 -1.62 -6.15
C GLY A 142 -3.75 -1.60 -4.93
N ALA A 143 -4.31 -1.74 -3.72
CA ALA A 143 -3.54 -1.81 -2.48
C ALA A 143 -2.63 -3.04 -2.43
N LEU A 144 -3.16 -4.22 -2.77
CA LEU A 144 -2.37 -5.45 -2.82
C LEU A 144 -1.17 -5.30 -3.77
N PHE A 145 -1.43 -4.82 -4.99
CA PHE A 145 -0.39 -4.65 -5.99
C PHE A 145 0.64 -3.59 -5.58
N ALA A 146 0.19 -2.48 -5.02
CA ALA A 146 1.05 -1.42 -4.48
C ALA A 146 2.03 -1.96 -3.42
N CYS A 147 1.52 -2.72 -2.44
CA CYS A 147 2.34 -3.28 -1.38
C CYS A 147 3.28 -4.37 -1.89
N VAL A 148 2.85 -5.22 -2.84
CA VAL A 148 3.73 -6.23 -3.46
C VAL A 148 4.89 -5.58 -4.21
N VAL A 149 4.64 -4.50 -4.97
CA VAL A 149 5.72 -3.80 -5.65
C VAL A 149 6.66 -3.13 -4.65
N GLY A 150 6.13 -2.49 -3.60
CA GLY A 150 6.96 -1.93 -2.51
C GLY A 150 7.83 -3.01 -1.85
N TYR A 151 7.26 -4.17 -1.58
CA TYR A 151 7.99 -5.31 -1.03
C TYR A 151 9.14 -5.77 -1.93
N ILE A 152 8.97 -5.76 -3.25
CA ILE A 152 10.08 -6.07 -4.19
C ILE A 152 11.25 -5.10 -4.00
N PHE A 153 10.98 -3.80 -3.85
CA PHE A 153 12.05 -2.81 -3.60
C PHE A 153 12.78 -3.07 -2.29
N HIS A 154 12.05 -3.35 -1.21
CA HIS A 154 12.65 -3.70 0.08
C HIS A 154 13.45 -5.01 0.04
N VAL A 155 13.00 -5.99 -0.75
CA VAL A 155 13.75 -7.23 -0.94
C VAL A 155 15.07 -6.99 -1.70
N ILE A 156 15.03 -6.16 -2.75
CA ILE A 156 16.23 -5.77 -3.50
C ILE A 156 17.18 -4.99 -2.59
N SER A 157 16.69 -4.03 -1.80
CA SER A 157 17.50 -3.31 -0.81
C SER A 157 18.13 -4.30 0.18
N GLY A 158 17.33 -5.22 0.73
CA GLY A 158 17.79 -6.20 1.70
C GLY A 158 18.94 -7.07 1.18
N CYS A 159 18.84 -7.59 -0.05
CA CYS A 159 19.89 -8.46 -0.58
C CYS A 159 21.13 -7.71 -1.10
N THR A 160 21.01 -6.41 -1.40
CA THR A 160 22.12 -5.61 -1.96
C THR A 160 22.85 -4.75 -0.94
N VAL A 161 22.16 -4.26 0.08
CA VAL A 161 22.70 -3.34 1.09
C VAL A 161 22.80 -3.98 2.46
N TRP A 162 21.78 -4.76 2.84
CA TRP A 162 21.67 -5.28 4.19
C TRP A 162 22.33 -6.66 4.39
N ALA A 163 22.77 -7.30 3.29
CA ALA A 163 23.56 -8.52 3.32
C ALA A 163 24.93 -8.27 3.98
N GLY A 164 25.22 -9.02 5.06
CA GLY A 164 26.40 -8.83 5.90
C GLY A 164 26.29 -7.70 6.91
N VAL A 165 25.15 -7.00 6.97
CA VAL A 165 24.83 -5.98 7.98
C VAL A 165 23.80 -6.52 8.96
N SER A 166 22.63 -6.93 8.46
CA SER A 166 21.53 -7.43 9.28
C SER A 166 21.00 -8.79 8.84
N ILE A 167 21.40 -9.27 7.66
CA ILE A 167 21.07 -10.62 7.18
C ILE A 167 22.33 -11.37 6.72
N PRO A 168 22.39 -12.71 6.87
CA PRO A 168 23.57 -13.49 6.50
C PRO A 168 23.97 -13.33 5.02
N SER A 169 25.27 -13.13 4.76
CA SER A 169 25.81 -12.93 3.41
C SER A 169 25.74 -14.17 2.52
N SER A 170 25.66 -15.37 3.09
CA SER A 170 25.69 -16.63 2.35
C SER A 170 24.44 -16.85 1.48
N ASP A 171 23.28 -16.33 1.88
CA ASP A 171 21.99 -16.46 1.15
C ASP A 171 21.14 -15.17 1.23
N GLY A 172 21.75 -14.00 0.98
CA GLY A 172 21.11 -12.69 1.20
C GLY A 172 19.72 -12.51 0.55
N LEU A 173 19.42 -13.18 -0.57
CA LEU A 173 18.08 -13.13 -1.19
C LEU A 173 17.01 -13.81 -0.33
N VAL A 174 17.28 -15.04 0.15
CA VAL A 174 16.30 -15.82 0.93
C VAL A 174 16.02 -15.11 2.25
N TYR A 175 17.05 -14.61 2.91
CA TYR A 175 16.89 -13.85 4.15
C TYR A 175 16.21 -12.51 3.93
N SER A 176 16.50 -11.81 2.83
CA SER A 176 15.82 -10.56 2.50
C SER A 176 14.33 -10.79 2.24
N LEU A 177 13.98 -11.85 1.50
CA LEU A 177 12.58 -12.26 1.31
C LEU A 177 11.91 -12.50 2.66
N ALA A 178 12.51 -13.33 3.51
CA ALA A 178 11.94 -13.70 4.80
C ALA A 178 11.79 -12.48 5.73
N TYR A 179 12.86 -11.71 5.94
CA TYR A 179 12.87 -10.53 6.81
C TYR A 179 11.82 -9.52 6.37
N ASN A 180 11.82 -9.12 5.09
CA ASN A 180 10.88 -8.10 4.62
C ASN A 180 9.43 -8.59 4.64
N ALA A 181 9.18 -9.89 4.50
CA ALA A 181 7.83 -10.44 4.56
C ALA A 181 7.22 -10.31 5.96
N THR A 182 8.04 -10.31 7.02
CA THR A 182 7.56 -10.24 8.41
C THR A 182 6.75 -8.99 8.71
N TYR A 183 7.09 -7.85 8.10
CA TYR A 183 6.35 -6.60 8.25
C TYR A 183 5.50 -6.25 7.02
N MET A 184 5.94 -6.59 5.80
CA MET A 184 5.16 -6.24 4.60
C MET A 184 3.89 -7.07 4.44
N LEU A 185 3.87 -8.35 4.83
CA LEU A 185 2.64 -9.15 4.78
C LEU A 185 1.55 -8.59 5.70
N PRO A 186 1.80 -8.37 7.01
CA PRO A 186 0.80 -7.76 7.88
C PRO A 186 0.40 -6.34 7.44
N GLU A 187 1.35 -5.48 7.04
CA GLU A 187 1.06 -4.15 6.49
C GLU A 187 0.15 -4.22 5.26
N THR A 188 0.41 -5.17 4.34
CA THR A 188 -0.40 -5.39 3.14
C THR A 188 -1.83 -5.77 3.51
N ILE A 189 -2.01 -6.69 4.45
CA ILE A 189 -3.34 -7.14 4.86
C ILE A 189 -4.13 -5.98 5.47
N ILE A 190 -3.54 -5.21 6.37
CA ILE A 190 -4.16 -4.05 7.01
C ILE A 190 -4.54 -3.01 5.94
N THR A 191 -3.62 -2.71 5.02
CA THR A 191 -3.83 -1.73 3.95
C THR A 191 -4.92 -2.17 2.98
N VAL A 192 -4.96 -3.45 2.57
CA VAL A 192 -6.01 -3.98 1.67
C VAL A 192 -7.39 -3.93 2.34
N ILE A 193 -7.48 -4.33 3.61
CA ILE A 193 -8.73 -4.22 4.36
C ILE A 193 -9.17 -2.76 4.42
N ALA A 194 -8.31 -1.85 4.88
CA ALA A 194 -8.64 -0.44 4.98
C ALA A 194 -9.05 0.16 3.62
N ALA A 195 -8.37 -0.19 2.53
CA ALA A 195 -8.69 0.22 1.17
C ALA A 195 -10.09 -0.23 0.71
N VAL A 196 -10.46 -1.48 0.97
CA VAL A 196 -11.78 -2.01 0.61
C VAL A 196 -12.87 -1.30 1.42
N TYR A 197 -12.69 -1.15 2.72
CA TYR A 197 -13.73 -0.58 3.60
C TYR A 197 -13.93 0.91 3.35
N ILE A 198 -12.87 1.69 3.13
CA ILE A 198 -13.04 3.11 2.82
C ILE A 198 -13.76 3.31 1.48
N ALA A 199 -13.50 2.43 0.50
CA ALA A 199 -14.14 2.45 -0.81
C ALA A 199 -15.60 1.97 -0.80
N LEU A 200 -16.06 1.31 0.27
CA LEU A 200 -17.49 1.02 0.49
C LEU A 200 -18.26 2.26 0.96
N VAL A 201 -17.56 3.28 1.49
CA VAL A 201 -18.17 4.49 2.05
C VAL A 201 -18.00 5.68 1.11
N ILE A 202 -16.83 5.83 0.49
CA ILE A 202 -16.44 7.01 -0.27
C ILE A 202 -16.04 6.65 -1.72
N ASP A 203 -16.53 7.44 -2.68
CA ASP A 203 -16.12 7.40 -4.08
C ASP A 203 -14.95 8.37 -4.33
N PHE A 204 -13.75 7.82 -4.49
CA PHE A 204 -12.53 8.59 -4.76
C PHE A 204 -12.31 8.91 -6.25
N SER A 205 -13.10 8.32 -7.16
CA SER A 205 -12.90 8.48 -8.61
C SER A 205 -13.38 9.84 -9.14
N LYS A 206 -14.24 10.55 -8.40
CA LYS A 206 -14.87 11.80 -8.84
C LYS A 206 -14.17 13.04 -8.26
N PRO A 207 -14.13 14.18 -8.97
CA PRO A 207 -13.51 15.42 -8.47
C PRO A 207 -14.10 15.92 -7.15
N LYS A 208 -15.39 15.73 -6.92
CA LYS A 208 -16.04 15.98 -5.63
C LYS A 208 -16.19 14.67 -4.88
N ILE A 209 -15.79 14.65 -3.61
CA ILE A 209 -15.99 13.51 -2.73
C ILE A 209 -17.50 13.28 -2.59
N ALA A 210 -17.91 12.04 -2.82
CA ALA A 210 -19.30 11.62 -2.76
C ALA A 210 -19.39 10.25 -2.06
N ALA A 211 -20.58 9.91 -1.59
CA ALA A 211 -20.86 8.57 -1.09
C ALA A 211 -20.59 7.53 -2.19
N ALA A 212 -20.06 6.37 -1.80
CA ALA A 212 -19.82 5.26 -2.71
C ALA A 212 -21.11 4.80 -3.39
N LYS A 213 -21.02 4.49 -4.69
CA LYS A 213 -22.10 3.79 -5.39
C LYS A 213 -22.26 2.40 -4.77
N LYS A 214 -23.51 1.96 -4.58
CA LYS A 214 -23.79 0.60 -4.11
C LYS A 214 -23.09 -0.43 -5.01
N SER A 215 -22.28 -1.27 -4.39
CA SER A 215 -21.58 -2.36 -5.06
C SER A 215 -22.56 -3.42 -5.55
N ASP A 216 -22.26 -4.02 -6.70
CA ASP A 216 -22.97 -5.19 -7.19
C ASP A 216 -22.72 -6.45 -6.37
N ILE A 217 -21.62 -6.48 -5.64
CA ILE A 217 -21.28 -7.54 -4.69
C ILE A 217 -21.87 -7.17 -3.33
N PRO A 218 -22.54 -8.11 -2.62
CA PRO A 218 -23.11 -7.84 -1.30
C PRO A 218 -22.06 -7.35 -0.30
N THR A 219 -22.41 -6.36 0.54
CA THR A 219 -21.51 -5.85 1.60
C THR A 219 -21.00 -6.96 2.52
N ALA A 220 -21.84 -7.95 2.83
CA ALA A 220 -21.46 -9.12 3.63
C ALA A 220 -20.28 -9.90 3.02
N SER A 221 -20.15 -9.98 1.70
CA SER A 221 -19.02 -10.64 1.04
C SER A 221 -17.69 -9.93 1.30
N TYR A 222 -17.69 -8.60 1.40
CA TYR A 222 -16.51 -7.83 1.78
C TYR A 222 -16.20 -7.99 3.26
N ILE A 223 -17.23 -8.02 4.12
CA ILE A 223 -17.06 -8.25 5.55
C ILE A 223 -16.39 -9.61 5.80
N LEU A 224 -16.90 -10.67 5.17
CA LEU A 224 -16.28 -12.01 5.27
C LEU A 224 -14.84 -12.03 4.77
N SER A 225 -14.53 -11.31 3.68
CA SER A 225 -13.16 -11.19 3.17
C SER A 225 -12.26 -10.44 4.17
N GLY A 226 -12.78 -9.38 4.80
CA GLY A 226 -12.07 -8.62 5.82
C GLY A 226 -11.78 -9.47 7.05
N ILE A 227 -12.77 -10.22 7.55
CA ILE A 227 -12.58 -11.15 8.68
C ILE A 227 -11.56 -12.23 8.31
N ALA A 228 -11.62 -12.80 7.11
CA ALA A 228 -10.61 -13.76 6.66
C ALA A 228 -9.20 -13.15 6.62
N GLY A 229 -9.07 -11.89 6.18
CA GLY A 229 -7.82 -11.14 6.25
C GLY A 229 -7.34 -10.92 7.68
N LEU A 230 -8.22 -10.56 8.62
CA LEU A 230 -7.86 -10.40 10.03
C LEU A 230 -7.41 -11.72 10.68
N VAL A 231 -8.05 -12.85 10.33
CA VAL A 231 -7.63 -14.18 10.78
C VAL A 231 -6.24 -14.52 10.22
N LEU A 232 -5.98 -14.21 8.95
CA LEU A 232 -4.67 -14.38 8.34
C LEU A 232 -3.61 -13.52 9.04
N LEU A 233 -3.92 -12.26 9.32
CA LEU A 233 -3.05 -11.33 10.04
C LEU A 233 -2.71 -11.90 11.43
N ALA A 234 -3.72 -12.32 12.20
CA ALA A 234 -3.52 -12.88 13.53
C ALA A 234 -2.66 -14.15 13.49
N ALA A 235 -2.84 -15.02 12.49
CA ALA A 235 -2.04 -16.21 12.31
C ALA A 235 -0.57 -15.88 12.00
N ILE A 236 -0.32 -14.93 11.08
CA ILE A 236 1.03 -14.48 10.74
C ILE A 236 1.72 -13.87 11.96
N THR A 237 1.04 -12.99 12.69
CA THR A 237 1.60 -12.38 13.91
C THR A 237 1.90 -13.43 14.97
N ALA A 238 1.01 -14.41 15.18
CA ALA A 238 1.25 -15.50 16.12
C ALA A 238 2.46 -16.35 15.71
N VAL A 239 2.60 -16.68 14.42
CA VAL A 239 3.77 -17.39 13.88
C VAL A 239 5.05 -16.58 14.13
N SER A 240 5.05 -15.28 13.83
CA SER A 240 6.20 -14.41 14.07
C SER A 240 6.60 -14.36 15.55
N ILE A 241 5.64 -14.22 16.47
CA ILE A 241 5.92 -14.20 17.93
C ILE A 241 6.50 -15.54 18.42
N LEU A 242 6.05 -16.66 17.86
CA LEU A 242 6.50 -17.99 18.26
C LEU A 242 7.87 -18.37 17.66
N VAL A 243 8.19 -17.85 16.47
CA VAL A 243 9.42 -18.20 15.74
C VAL A 243 10.55 -17.21 16.03
N PHE A 244 10.28 -15.92 15.96
CA PHE A 244 11.31 -14.87 15.94
C PHE A 244 12.23 -14.87 17.18
N PRO A 245 11.75 -15.09 18.42
CA PRO A 245 12.63 -15.19 19.59
C PRO A 245 13.64 -16.34 19.49
N ASN A 246 13.28 -17.42 18.78
CA ASN A 246 14.18 -18.54 18.55
C ASN A 246 15.18 -18.27 17.42
N LEU A 247 14.95 -17.23 16.61
CA LEU A 247 15.87 -16.82 15.53
C LEU A 247 16.87 -15.76 15.99
N GLN A 248 16.93 -15.46 17.29
CA GLN A 248 17.88 -14.54 17.88
C GLN A 248 18.82 -15.29 18.82
N ASP A 249 20.11 -14.98 18.74
CA ASP A 249 21.10 -15.43 19.70
C ASP A 249 20.76 -14.85 21.08
N ALA A 250 20.76 -15.70 22.11
CA ALA A 250 20.31 -15.32 23.45
C ALA A 250 21.28 -14.36 24.15
N GLU A 251 22.54 -14.30 23.72
CA GLU A 251 23.59 -13.48 24.34
C GLU A 251 23.81 -12.17 23.56
N THR A 252 23.84 -12.23 22.22
CA THR A 252 24.12 -11.05 21.39
C THR A 252 22.85 -10.37 20.87
N GLY A 253 21.73 -11.09 20.81
CA GLY A 253 20.50 -10.63 20.15
C GLY A 253 20.58 -10.66 18.62
N ASP A 254 21.72 -11.10 18.06
CA ASP A 254 21.92 -11.19 16.62
C ASP A 254 21.07 -12.29 16.02
N PHE A 255 20.75 -12.15 14.73
CA PHE A 255 19.94 -13.15 14.04
C PHE A 255 20.72 -14.47 13.85
N ALA A 256 20.23 -15.56 14.44
CA ALA A 256 20.80 -16.90 14.38
C ALA A 256 19.77 -17.92 13.87
N ILE A 257 19.78 -18.19 12.55
CA ILE A 257 18.81 -19.11 11.92
C ILE A 257 18.85 -20.53 12.51
N THR A 258 19.99 -20.95 13.05
CA THR A 258 20.16 -22.27 13.67
C THR A 258 19.22 -22.47 14.86
N GLY A 259 18.82 -21.40 15.54
CA GLY A 259 17.86 -21.45 16.62
C GLY A 259 16.43 -21.78 16.18
N ILE A 260 16.12 -21.78 14.87
CA ILE A 260 14.80 -22.22 14.36
C ILE A 260 14.44 -23.64 14.83
N ALA A 261 15.44 -24.50 15.04
CA ALA A 261 15.25 -25.87 15.53
C ALA A 261 14.62 -25.92 16.93
N ASN A 262 14.75 -24.85 17.73
CA ASN A 262 14.17 -24.74 19.06
C ASN A 262 12.69 -24.32 19.04
N THR A 263 12.17 -23.98 17.85
CA THR A 263 10.78 -23.53 17.71
C THR A 263 9.81 -24.69 17.89
N ASN A 264 8.71 -24.46 18.61
CA ASN A 264 7.64 -25.44 18.76
C ASN A 264 6.82 -25.54 17.45
N PHE A 265 7.30 -26.36 16.52
CA PHE A 265 6.65 -26.60 15.22
C PHE A 265 5.24 -27.18 15.34
N THR A 266 4.95 -27.95 16.38
CA THR A 266 3.59 -28.47 16.64
C THR A 266 2.60 -27.34 16.86
N THR A 267 2.97 -26.34 17.65
CA THR A 267 2.11 -25.16 17.90
C THR A 267 1.94 -24.33 16.63
N LEU A 268 3.01 -24.13 15.85
CA LEU A 268 2.92 -23.44 14.56
C LEU A 268 1.98 -24.13 13.59
N LEU A 269 2.08 -25.45 13.47
CA LEU A 269 1.21 -26.24 12.61
C LEU A 269 -0.25 -26.14 13.05
N ILE A 270 -0.54 -26.18 14.36
CA ILE A 270 -1.89 -26.00 14.89
C ILE A 270 -2.44 -24.62 14.52
N VAL A 271 -1.68 -23.54 14.78
CA VAL A 271 -2.09 -22.16 14.44
C VAL A 271 -2.37 -22.03 12.95
N ALA A 272 -1.48 -22.55 12.10
CA ALA A 272 -1.63 -22.52 10.65
C ALA A 272 -2.87 -23.28 10.18
N ILE A 273 -3.08 -24.52 10.66
CA ILE A 273 -4.23 -25.34 10.27
C ILE A 273 -5.54 -24.68 10.71
N VAL A 274 -5.63 -24.19 11.95
CA VAL A 274 -6.84 -23.52 12.46
C VAL A 274 -7.15 -22.28 11.62
N ALA A 275 -6.14 -21.45 11.34
CA ALA A 275 -6.33 -20.27 10.49
C ALA A 275 -6.79 -20.63 9.08
N ILE A 276 -6.17 -21.64 8.45
CA ILE A 276 -6.55 -22.12 7.11
C ILE A 276 -7.99 -22.60 7.08
N VAL A 277 -8.43 -23.38 8.08
CA VAL A 277 -9.81 -23.88 8.15
C VAL A 277 -10.81 -22.74 8.29
N ILE A 278 -10.54 -21.78 9.17
CA ILE A 278 -11.42 -20.61 9.36
C ILE A 278 -11.48 -19.77 8.08
N ILE A 279 -10.33 -19.47 7.46
CA ILE A 279 -10.25 -18.71 6.22
C ILE A 279 -11.01 -19.43 5.10
N ALA A 280 -10.81 -20.74 4.93
CA ALA A 280 -11.50 -21.53 3.92
C ALA A 280 -13.01 -21.48 4.11
N ALA A 281 -13.51 -21.64 5.35
CA ALA A 281 -14.93 -21.55 5.65
C ALA A 281 -15.51 -20.16 5.29
N LEU A 282 -14.81 -19.08 5.66
CA LEU A 282 -15.23 -17.70 5.35
C LEU A 282 -15.25 -17.43 3.84
N LEU A 283 -14.25 -17.93 3.10
CA LEU A 283 -14.18 -17.78 1.65
C LEU A 283 -15.24 -18.61 0.91
N ILE A 284 -15.58 -19.79 1.42
CA ILE A 284 -16.71 -20.60 0.93
C ILE A 284 -18.03 -19.85 1.16
N ALA A 285 -18.27 -19.33 2.37
CA ALA A 285 -19.46 -18.55 2.69
C ALA A 285 -19.58 -17.31 1.79
N LYS A 286 -18.48 -16.58 1.57
CA LYS A 286 -18.40 -15.47 0.61
C LYS A 286 -18.81 -15.90 -0.80
N LYS A 287 -18.29 -17.03 -1.28
CA LYS A 287 -18.58 -17.56 -2.63
C LYS A 287 -20.07 -17.88 -2.77
N VAL A 288 -20.67 -18.50 -1.75
CA VAL A 288 -22.12 -18.80 -1.71
C VAL A 288 -22.95 -17.53 -1.75
N LEU A 289 -22.66 -16.54 -0.89
CA LEU A 289 -23.38 -15.25 -0.87
C LEU A 289 -23.32 -14.52 -2.21
N THR A 290 -22.14 -14.49 -2.82
CA THR A 290 -21.95 -13.82 -4.12
C THR A 290 -22.68 -14.56 -5.24
N SER A 291 -22.67 -15.90 -5.24
CA SER A 291 -23.41 -16.71 -6.21
C SER A 291 -24.92 -16.51 -6.09
N ASN A 292 -25.47 -16.51 -4.87
CA ASN A 292 -26.90 -16.31 -4.63
C ASN A 292 -27.37 -14.93 -5.07
N SER A 293 -26.57 -13.89 -4.80
CA SER A 293 -26.84 -12.53 -5.27
C SER A 293 -26.87 -12.44 -6.79
N ASN A 294 -25.99 -13.15 -7.51
CA ASN A 294 -25.98 -13.14 -8.97
C ASN A 294 -27.19 -13.88 -9.56
N LYS A 295 -27.60 -15.01 -8.97
CA LYS A 295 -28.81 -15.72 -9.39
C LYS A 295 -30.06 -14.84 -9.25
N SER A 296 -30.19 -14.12 -8.14
CA SER A 296 -31.33 -13.21 -7.90
C SER A 296 -31.40 -12.03 -8.87
N LYS A 297 -30.30 -11.62 -9.50
CA LYS A 297 -30.30 -10.53 -10.51
C LYS A 297 -30.67 -11.03 -11.92
N ASN A 298 -30.54 -12.33 -12.17
CA ASN A 298 -30.74 -12.95 -13.48
C ASN A 298 -32.06 -13.74 -13.58
N ALA A 299 -32.85 -13.78 -12.50
CA ALA A 299 -34.19 -14.36 -12.43
C ALA A 299 -35.23 -13.24 -12.52
#